data_AF-A0A401UWF2-F1
#
_entry.id   AF-A0A401UWF2-F1
#
_cell.length_a   1.000
_cell.length_b   1.000
_cell.length_c   1.000
_cell.angle_alpha   90.00
_cell.angle_beta   90.00
_cell.angle_gamma   90.00
#
_symmetry.space_group_name_H-M   'P 1'
#
loop_
_entity.id
_entity.type
_entity.pdbx_description
1 polymer ?
#
loop_
_entity_poly.entity_id
_entity_poly.type
_entity_poly.pdbx_seq_one_letter_code
_entity_poly.pdbx_strand_id
1 'polypeptide(L)'
;MKVQRVVVVTGGAHATSVTDEGAHDVPLRELLRLDDLAADLGRLLDATGSVTDEEPPPPGAGTLVVGAIGVLDGLAASGADMRWVVGLRLQRLRAVRDAATFGLAAGVAADDLWDWVQDGRGAAVYGRADVALARPAVVATDLADTFGEYARITMPGVTDLPTALAEYLRAA
;
A
#
# COMPACT_ATOMS: atom_id res chain seq x y z
N MET A 1 -2.57 7.22 -15.69
CA MET A 1 -1.73 6.07 -16.13
C MET A 1 -2.56 4.78 -16.10
N LYS A 2 -2.34 3.74 -16.94
CA LYS A 2 -3.14 2.48 -16.85
C LYS A 2 -2.34 1.35 -16.18
N VAL A 3 -2.74 0.96 -14.98
CA VAL A 3 -2.28 -0.27 -14.31
C VAL A 3 -2.94 -1.46 -15.01
N GLN A 4 -2.17 -2.52 -15.25
CA GLN A 4 -2.62 -3.77 -15.87
C GLN A 4 -2.45 -4.97 -14.93
N ARG A 5 -1.50 -4.88 -14.00
CA ARG A 5 -1.18 -5.93 -13.03
C ARG A 5 -0.88 -5.31 -11.67
N VAL A 6 -1.43 -5.90 -10.62
CA VAL A 6 -1.11 -5.60 -9.21
C VAL A 6 -0.48 -6.84 -8.60
N VAL A 7 0.73 -6.72 -8.06
CA VAL A 7 1.43 -7.82 -7.41
C VAL A 7 1.74 -7.47 -5.96
N VAL A 8 1.11 -8.17 -5.03
CA VAL A 8 1.42 -8.06 -3.60
C VAL A 8 2.53 -9.05 -3.25
N VAL A 9 3.60 -8.58 -2.64
CA VAL A 9 4.80 -9.37 -2.35
C VAL A 9 4.90 -9.56 -0.84
N THR A 10 4.84 -10.81 -0.40
CA THR A 10 4.90 -11.18 1.03
C THR A 10 6.32 -11.47 1.49
N GLY A 11 7.19 -11.91 0.56
CA GLY A 11 8.55 -12.37 0.84
C GLY A 11 8.62 -13.63 1.71
N GLY A 12 7.57 -14.46 1.75
CA GLY A 12 7.51 -15.66 2.59
C GLY A 12 7.54 -15.36 4.08
N ALA A 13 7.12 -14.16 4.49
CA ALA A 13 7.13 -13.72 5.88
C ALA A 13 6.00 -14.37 6.70
N HIS A 14 6.32 -14.74 7.93
CA HIS A 14 5.40 -15.38 8.88
C HIS A 14 5.29 -14.53 10.15
N ALA A 15 4.19 -14.73 10.89
CA ALA A 15 3.97 -14.12 12.19
C ALA A 15 3.44 -15.16 13.18
N THR A 16 3.79 -14.96 14.45
CA THR A 16 3.21 -15.75 15.54
C THR A 16 1.84 -15.17 15.90
N SER A 17 0.79 -15.95 15.66
CA SER A 17 -0.56 -15.68 16.15
C SER A 17 -0.73 -16.30 17.54
N VAL A 18 -1.19 -15.50 18.51
CA VAL A 18 -1.46 -15.98 19.87
C VAL A 18 -2.97 -16.04 20.05
N THR A 19 -3.49 -17.25 20.25
CA THR A 19 -4.90 -17.54 20.48
C THR A 19 -5.09 -18.21 21.85
N ASP A 20 -6.34 -18.44 22.25
CA ASP A 20 -6.66 -19.19 23.47
C ASP A 20 -6.13 -20.64 23.44
N GLU A 21 -5.88 -21.20 22.24
CA GLU A 21 -5.34 -22.55 22.04
C GLU A 21 -3.81 -22.60 22.09
N GLY A 22 -3.15 -21.44 22.06
CA GLY A 22 -1.69 -21.31 22.09
C GLY A 22 -1.12 -20.39 21.02
N ALA A 23 0.20 -20.46 20.85
CA ALA A 23 0.94 -19.71 19.84
C ALA A 23 1.16 -20.56 18.59
N HIS A 24 0.74 -20.03 17.43
CA HIS A 24 0.85 -20.70 16.13
C HIS A 24 1.62 -19.83 15.15
N ASP A 25 2.42 -20.45 14.30
CA ASP A 25 3.08 -19.77 13.20
C ASP A 25 2.14 -19.69 12.00
N VAL A 26 1.87 -18.47 11.50
CA VAL A 26 0.89 -18.20 10.44
C VAL A 26 1.53 -17.32 9.36
N PRO A 27 1.38 -17.65 8.06
CA PRO A 27 1.87 -16.80 6.98
C PRO A 27 1.23 -15.40 7.01
N LEU A 28 2.01 -14.34 6.77
CA LEU A 28 1.47 -12.98 6.70
C LEU A 28 0.44 -12.82 5.58
N ARG A 29 0.56 -13.60 4.52
CA ARG A 29 -0.40 -13.68 3.41
C ARG A 29 -1.83 -13.89 3.91
N GLU A 30 -2.00 -14.85 4.83
CA GLU A 30 -3.28 -15.21 5.43
C GLU A 30 -3.67 -14.18 6.50
N LEU A 31 -2.75 -13.86 7.42
CA LEU A 31 -3.03 -12.96 8.54
C LEU A 31 -3.50 -11.58 8.10
N LEU A 32 -2.91 -11.04 7.02
CA LEU A 32 -3.20 -9.70 6.51
C LEU A 32 -4.15 -9.71 5.31
N ARG A 33 -4.78 -10.86 5.00
CA ARG A 33 -5.73 -11.02 3.89
C ARG A 33 -5.19 -10.46 2.56
N LEU A 34 -3.92 -10.74 2.27
CA LEU A 34 -3.23 -10.12 1.13
C LEU A 34 -3.78 -10.56 -0.22
N ASP A 35 -4.36 -11.76 -0.30
CA ASP A 35 -5.10 -12.24 -1.48
C ASP A 35 -6.33 -11.38 -1.74
N ASP A 36 -7.10 -11.06 -0.71
CA ASP A 36 -8.28 -10.18 -0.81
C ASP A 36 -7.85 -8.79 -1.27
N LEU A 37 -6.77 -8.25 -0.68
CA LEU A 37 -6.23 -6.95 -1.06
C LEU A 37 -5.84 -6.92 -2.54
N ALA A 38 -5.11 -7.94 -3.01
CA ALA A 38 -4.69 -8.04 -4.40
C ALA A 38 -5.88 -8.16 -5.35
N ALA A 39 -6.86 -9.00 -5.00
CA ALA A 39 -8.07 -9.22 -5.81
C ALA A 39 -8.93 -7.96 -5.89
N ASP A 40 -9.17 -7.28 -4.77
CA ASP A 40 -9.96 -6.05 -4.74
C ASP A 40 -9.28 -4.92 -5.49
N LEU A 41 -7.98 -4.71 -5.30
CA LEU A 41 -7.22 -3.72 -6.06
C LEU A 41 -7.23 -4.03 -7.56
N GLY A 42 -7.04 -5.29 -7.95
CA GLY A 42 -7.12 -5.72 -9.34
C GLY A 42 -8.48 -5.40 -9.95
N ARG A 43 -9.57 -5.80 -9.29
CA ARG A 43 -10.95 -5.52 -9.72
C ARG A 43 -11.22 -4.03 -9.84
N LEU A 44 -10.83 -3.23 -8.84
CA LEU A 44 -11.04 -1.79 -8.85
C LEU A 44 -10.22 -1.12 -9.97
N LEU A 45 -8.97 -1.51 -10.17
CA LEU A 45 -8.09 -0.89 -11.16
C LEU A 45 -8.24 -1.43 -12.59
N ASP A 46 -9.18 -2.35 -12.85
CA ASP A 46 -9.28 -3.06 -14.14
C ASP A 46 -7.96 -3.76 -14.52
N ALA A 47 -7.39 -4.47 -13.54
CA ALA A 47 -6.08 -5.12 -13.58
C ALA A 47 -6.12 -6.53 -12.99
N THR A 48 -5.14 -7.37 -13.35
CA THR A 48 -4.97 -8.68 -12.71
C THR A 48 -4.29 -8.52 -11.36
N GLY A 49 -4.93 -8.97 -10.27
CA GLY A 49 -4.34 -9.04 -8.93
C GLY A 49 -3.70 -10.40 -8.65
N SER A 50 -2.50 -10.41 -8.07
CA SER A 50 -1.84 -11.64 -7.63
C SER A 50 -0.98 -11.41 -6.38
N VAL A 51 -0.79 -12.46 -5.59
CA VAL A 51 0.17 -12.48 -4.46
C VAL A 51 1.33 -13.40 -4.81
N THR A 52 2.55 -13.01 -4.44
CA THR A 52 3.75 -13.85 -4.58
C THR A 52 4.58 -13.85 -3.29
N ASP A 53 5.15 -15.01 -2.99
CA ASP A 53 6.13 -15.20 -1.92
C ASP A 53 7.57 -15.17 -2.48
N GLU A 54 7.72 -15.14 -3.81
CA GLU A 54 8.99 -15.08 -4.52
C GLU A 54 9.50 -13.63 -4.71
N GLU A 55 10.58 -13.49 -5.47
CA GLU A 55 11.16 -12.18 -5.82
C GLU A 55 10.12 -11.26 -6.50
N PRO A 56 10.07 -9.96 -6.13
CA PRO A 56 9.14 -9.02 -6.75
C PRO A 56 9.38 -8.92 -8.25
N PRO A 57 8.34 -8.90 -9.09
CA PRO A 57 8.52 -8.58 -10.50
C PRO A 57 8.98 -7.12 -10.65
N PRO A 58 9.65 -6.77 -11.76
CA PRO A 58 10.05 -5.39 -12.02
C PRO A 58 8.82 -4.44 -12.03
N PRO A 59 8.80 -3.40 -11.19
CA PRO A 59 7.78 -2.35 -11.26
C PRO A 59 7.82 -1.60 -12.59
N GLY A 60 6.66 -1.19 -13.11
CA GLY A 60 6.54 -0.46 -14.37
C GLY A 60 5.87 -1.24 -15.49
N ALA A 61 5.76 -0.61 -16.67
CA ALA A 61 5.06 -1.15 -17.84
C ALA A 61 3.63 -1.68 -17.53
N GLY A 62 2.91 -1.03 -16.62
CA GLY A 62 1.59 -1.43 -16.16
C GLY A 62 1.58 -2.37 -14.94
N THR A 63 2.73 -2.75 -14.40
CA THR A 63 2.85 -3.54 -13.17
C THR A 63 3.04 -2.64 -11.95
N LEU A 64 2.07 -2.68 -11.03
CA LEU A 64 2.15 -2.08 -9.70
C LEU A 64 2.61 -3.15 -8.70
N VAL A 65 3.65 -2.86 -7.93
CA VAL A 65 4.14 -3.75 -6.86
C VAL A 65 3.72 -3.19 -5.50
N VAL A 66 3.16 -4.03 -4.64
CA VAL A 66 2.77 -3.69 -3.27
C VAL A 66 3.57 -4.55 -2.31
N GLY A 67 4.29 -3.96 -1.37
CA GLY A 67 5.14 -4.75 -0.47
C GLY A 67 5.67 -4.00 0.73
N ALA A 68 6.20 -4.75 1.70
CA ALA A 68 6.85 -4.19 2.89
C ALA A 68 8.17 -3.48 2.55
N ILE A 69 8.71 -2.71 3.50
CA ILE A 69 9.98 -1.96 3.31
C ILE A 69 11.13 -2.80 2.74
N GLY A 70 11.30 -4.06 3.16
CA GLY A 70 12.42 -4.87 2.72
C GLY A 70 12.38 -5.11 1.21
N VAL A 71 11.18 -5.16 0.64
CA VAL A 71 10.95 -5.20 -0.81
C VAL A 71 11.35 -3.87 -1.46
N LEU A 72 11.05 -2.74 -0.82
CA LEU A 72 11.41 -1.40 -1.31
C LEU A 72 12.93 -1.22 -1.39
N ASP A 73 13.67 -1.63 -0.36
CA ASP A 73 15.13 -1.48 -0.31
C ASP A 73 15.79 -2.29 -1.44
N GLY A 74 15.32 -3.51 -1.69
CA GLY A 74 15.81 -4.35 -2.79
C GLY A 74 15.51 -3.77 -4.17
N LEU A 75 14.28 -3.26 -4.38
CA LEU A 75 13.87 -2.64 -5.65
C LEU A 75 14.59 -1.31 -5.90
N ALA A 76 14.79 -0.49 -4.87
CA ALA A 76 15.53 0.76 -4.99
C ALA A 76 17.01 0.50 -5.33
N ALA A 77 17.61 -0.52 -4.71
CA ALA A 77 18.99 -0.93 -4.99
C ALA A 77 19.18 -1.46 -6.43
N SER A 78 18.14 -2.06 -7.03
CA SER A 78 18.17 -2.54 -8.41
C SER A 78 17.89 -1.43 -9.45
N GLY A 79 17.56 -0.21 -9.01
CA GLY A 79 17.25 0.91 -9.89
C GLY A 79 15.84 0.86 -10.50
N ALA A 80 14.90 0.16 -9.87
CA ALA A 80 13.51 0.09 -10.31
C ALA A 80 12.82 1.46 -10.33
N ASP A 81 11.79 1.61 -11.17
CA ASP A 81 10.94 2.81 -11.16
C ASP A 81 9.97 2.77 -9.98
N MET A 82 10.39 3.40 -8.88
CA MET A 82 9.67 3.39 -7.61
C MET A 82 8.27 4.05 -7.67
N ARG A 83 7.96 4.81 -8.74
CA ARG A 83 6.63 5.39 -8.97
C ARG A 83 5.55 4.34 -9.25
N TRP A 84 5.94 3.08 -9.43
CA TRP A 84 5.05 1.93 -9.59
C TRP A 84 5.00 1.03 -8.35
N VAL A 85 5.43 1.56 -7.20
CA VAL A 85 5.53 0.79 -5.96
C VAL A 85 4.65 1.41 -4.88
N VAL A 86 3.86 0.57 -4.20
CA VAL A 86 3.13 0.91 -2.98
C VAL A 86 3.82 0.28 -1.78
N GLY A 87 4.27 1.11 -0.85
CA GLY A 87 4.94 0.65 0.37
C GLY A 87 3.97 0.34 1.51
N LEU A 88 4.10 -0.83 2.14
CA LEU A 88 3.42 -1.19 3.38
C LEU A 88 4.37 -0.94 4.57
N ARG A 89 3.97 -0.10 5.54
CA ARG A 89 4.83 0.30 6.67
C ARG A 89 4.14 0.25 8.02
N LEU A 90 4.84 -0.31 9.01
CA LEU A 90 4.32 -0.46 10.38
C LEU A 90 4.02 0.85 11.14
N GLN A 91 4.54 2.00 10.71
CA GLN A 91 4.40 3.26 11.45
C GLN A 91 3.89 4.40 10.57
N ARG A 92 2.76 5.02 10.96
CA ARG A 92 2.09 6.11 10.23
C ARG A 92 3.02 7.27 9.84
N LEU A 93 3.82 7.77 10.80
CA LEU A 93 4.76 8.87 10.57
C LEU A 93 5.90 8.51 9.60
N ARG A 94 6.28 7.23 9.52
CA ARG A 94 7.31 6.77 8.59
C ARG A 94 6.76 6.47 7.20
N ALA A 95 5.49 6.09 7.08
CA ALA A 95 4.84 5.82 5.80
C ALA A 95 4.93 7.04 4.85
N VAL A 96 4.63 8.25 5.33
CA VAL A 96 4.77 9.48 4.53
C VAL A 96 6.23 9.74 4.17
N ARG A 97 7.12 9.68 5.16
CA ARG A 97 8.55 9.98 4.97
C ARG A 97 9.19 9.06 3.94
N ASP A 98 8.93 7.77 4.03
CA ASP A 98 9.52 6.78 3.14
C ASP A 98 8.90 6.89 1.75
N ALA A 99 7.59 7.11 1.64
CA ALA A 99 6.95 7.38 0.37
C ALA A 99 7.61 8.57 -0.36
N ALA A 100 7.85 9.66 0.36
CA ALA A 100 8.56 10.83 -0.17
C ALA A 100 10.02 10.52 -0.53
N THR A 101 10.73 9.80 0.35
CA THR A 101 12.17 9.51 0.19
C THR A 101 12.44 8.62 -1.02
N PHE A 102 11.60 7.63 -1.27
CA PHE A 102 11.74 6.68 -2.38
C PHE A 102 10.94 7.09 -3.63
N GLY A 103 10.12 8.15 -3.56
CA GLY A 103 9.25 8.55 -4.66
C GLY A 103 8.21 7.49 -5.02
N LEU A 104 7.59 6.89 -4.00
CA LEU A 104 6.62 5.79 -4.16
C LEU A 104 5.33 6.27 -4.84
N ALA A 105 4.61 5.35 -5.48
CA ALA A 105 3.25 5.61 -5.94
C ALA A 105 2.36 6.04 -4.76
N ALA A 106 2.43 5.26 -3.68
CA ALA A 106 1.74 5.49 -2.42
C ALA A 106 2.40 4.72 -1.27
N GLY A 107 2.01 5.05 -0.05
CA GLY A 107 2.27 4.28 1.16
C GLY A 107 0.96 3.95 1.87
N VAL A 108 0.94 2.83 2.58
CA VAL A 108 -0.11 2.42 3.49
C VAL A 108 0.51 2.14 4.85
N ALA A 109 -0.04 2.74 5.90
CA ALA A 109 0.40 2.45 7.26
C ALA A 109 -0.26 1.16 7.77
N ALA A 110 0.44 0.45 8.65
CA ALA A 110 -0.03 -0.83 9.13
C ALA A 110 -1.26 -0.70 10.02
N ASP A 111 -1.45 0.40 10.73
CA ASP A 111 -2.70 0.63 11.46
C ASP A 111 -3.89 0.66 10.49
N ASP A 112 -3.78 1.37 9.36
CA ASP A 112 -4.86 1.42 8.36
C ASP A 112 -5.06 0.06 7.66
N LEU A 113 -3.99 -0.71 7.44
CA LEU A 113 -4.08 -2.08 6.94
C LEU A 113 -4.73 -3.02 7.96
N TRP A 114 -4.35 -2.90 9.24
CA TRP A 114 -4.84 -3.72 10.33
C TRP A 114 -6.31 -3.44 10.63
N ASP A 115 -6.69 -2.16 10.71
CA ASP A 115 -8.09 -1.74 10.84
C ASP A 115 -8.94 -2.32 9.69
N TRP A 116 -8.37 -2.42 8.48
CA TRP A 116 -9.08 -2.96 7.33
C TRP A 116 -9.23 -4.48 7.42
N VAL A 117 -8.17 -5.18 7.83
CA VAL A 117 -8.21 -6.62 8.05
C VAL A 117 -9.24 -7.00 9.11
N GLN A 118 -9.27 -6.26 10.22
CA GLN A 118 -10.14 -6.56 11.37
C GLN A 118 -11.59 -6.14 11.13
N ASP A 119 -11.81 -4.89 10.70
CA ASP A 119 -13.13 -4.26 10.72
C ASP A 119 -13.64 -3.87 9.32
N GLY A 120 -12.83 -4.08 8.28
CA GLY A 120 -13.12 -3.58 6.92
C GLY A 120 -13.07 -2.05 6.81
N ARG A 121 -12.40 -1.38 7.76
CA ARG A 121 -12.31 0.08 7.87
C ARG A 121 -10.86 0.56 7.80
N GLY A 122 -10.62 1.85 7.66
CA GLY A 122 -9.26 2.39 7.52
C GLY A 122 -9.00 2.74 6.06
N ALA A 123 -9.00 4.05 5.79
CA ALA A 123 -9.00 4.59 4.44
C ALA A 123 -8.07 5.80 4.34
N ALA A 124 -6.83 5.62 4.80
CA ALA A 124 -5.78 6.60 4.58
C ALA A 124 -4.76 6.06 3.58
N VAL A 125 -4.47 6.89 2.58
CA VAL A 125 -3.37 6.68 1.63
C VAL A 125 -2.34 7.76 1.89
N TYR A 126 -1.08 7.38 1.89
CA TYR A 126 0.03 8.32 2.04
C TYR A 126 0.65 8.53 0.67
N GLY A 127 0.48 9.70 0.07
CA GLY A 127 0.76 9.92 -1.34
C GLY A 127 1.02 11.38 -1.66
N ARG A 128 1.27 11.68 -2.93
CA ARG A 128 1.49 13.05 -3.40
C ARG A 128 0.19 13.87 -3.25
N ALA A 129 0.30 15.03 -2.62
CA ALA A 129 -0.82 15.91 -2.30
C ALA A 129 -1.44 16.53 -3.56
N ASP A 130 -0.64 16.82 -4.59
CA ASP A 130 -1.10 17.36 -5.88
C ASP A 130 -2.04 16.38 -6.61
N VAL A 131 -1.77 15.08 -6.53
CA VAL A 131 -2.66 14.02 -7.03
C VAL A 131 -4.00 14.01 -6.30
N ALA A 132 -3.99 14.23 -4.98
CA ALA A 132 -5.20 14.26 -4.16
C ALA A 132 -6.08 15.51 -4.41
N LEU A 133 -5.46 16.65 -4.73
CA LEU A 133 -6.16 17.91 -4.99
C LEU A 133 -7.02 17.88 -6.26
N ALA A 134 -6.82 16.91 -7.15
CA ALA A 134 -7.68 16.68 -8.31
C ALA A 134 -9.06 16.10 -7.93
N ARG A 135 -9.31 15.80 -6.65
CA ARG A 135 -10.54 15.17 -6.14
C ARG A 135 -11.00 15.80 -4.83
N PRO A 136 -12.25 15.58 -4.38
CA PRO A 136 -12.67 15.94 -3.03
C PRO A 136 -11.97 15.02 -2.02
N ALA A 137 -10.70 15.28 -1.75
CA ALA A 137 -9.91 14.57 -0.75
C ALA A 137 -9.60 15.51 0.42
N VAL A 138 -9.61 14.96 1.63
CA VAL A 138 -9.13 15.65 2.82
C VAL A 138 -7.65 15.32 2.98
N VAL A 139 -6.82 16.33 2.78
CA VAL A 139 -5.36 16.27 2.95
C VAL A 139 -5.02 16.76 4.35
N ALA A 140 -4.43 15.90 5.18
CA ALA A 140 -3.90 16.33 6.47
C ALA A 140 -2.60 17.12 6.23
N THR A 141 -2.71 18.45 6.33
CA THR A 141 -1.64 19.40 5.98
C THR A 141 -0.52 19.45 7.02
N ASP A 142 -0.78 19.05 8.26
CA ASP A 142 0.22 18.95 9.34
C ASP A 142 1.40 18.03 8.98
N LEU A 143 1.17 17.06 8.09
CA LEU A 143 2.20 16.19 7.53
C LEU A 143 2.81 16.73 6.22
N ALA A 144 2.04 17.47 5.42
CA ALA A 144 2.51 18.05 4.15
C ALA A 144 3.64 19.07 4.37
N ASP A 145 3.52 19.91 5.40
CA ASP A 145 4.53 20.91 5.73
C ASP A 145 5.86 20.28 6.19
N THR A 146 5.84 19.00 6.64
CA THR A 146 7.02 18.27 7.12
C THR A 146 7.71 17.45 6.03
N PHE A 147 6.96 16.94 5.04
CA PHE A 147 7.46 16.01 4.02
C PHE A 147 7.28 16.50 2.57
N GLY A 148 6.98 17.79 2.39
CA GLY A 148 6.92 18.43 1.07
C GLY A 148 5.68 18.01 0.28
N GLU A 149 5.87 17.36 -0.86
CA GLU A 149 4.79 17.00 -1.79
C GLU A 149 3.92 15.83 -1.31
N TYR A 150 4.32 15.07 -0.28
CA TYR A 150 3.56 13.92 0.21
C TYR A 150 2.77 14.24 1.48
N ALA A 151 1.57 13.68 1.60
CA ALA A 151 0.69 13.88 2.73
C ALA A 151 -0.13 12.63 3.05
N ARG A 152 -0.77 12.62 4.21
CA ARG A 152 -1.86 11.69 4.50
C ARG A 152 -3.13 12.18 3.82
N ILE A 153 -3.73 11.32 3.03
CA ILE A 153 -4.90 11.61 2.21
C ILE A 153 -6.02 10.68 2.66
N THR A 154 -7.17 11.27 2.94
CA THR A 154 -8.42 10.54 3.25
C THR A 154 -9.51 11.02 2.30
N MET A 155 -10.40 10.13 1.88
CA MET A 155 -11.49 10.49 0.96
C MET A 155 -12.84 10.45 1.68
N PRO A 156 -13.64 11.53 1.62
CA PRO A 156 -14.98 11.53 2.19
C PRO A 156 -15.83 10.40 1.63
N GLY A 157 -16.50 9.65 2.51
CA GLY A 157 -17.38 8.54 2.13
C GLY A 157 -16.66 7.25 1.73
N VAL A 158 -15.33 7.24 1.65
CA VAL A 158 -14.53 6.03 1.44
C VAL A 158 -14.01 5.56 2.78
N THR A 159 -14.37 4.34 3.18
CA THR A 159 -14.03 3.80 4.51
C THR A 159 -13.10 2.61 4.48
N ASP A 160 -12.96 1.92 3.35
CA ASP A 160 -12.09 0.77 3.17
C ASP A 160 -10.79 1.12 2.43
N LEU A 161 -9.72 0.40 2.79
CA LEU A 161 -8.37 0.63 2.28
C LEU A 161 -8.24 0.36 0.76
N PRO A 162 -8.74 -0.77 0.21
CA PRO A 162 -8.59 -1.04 -1.22
C PRO A 162 -9.25 0.02 -2.10
N THR A 163 -10.45 0.49 -1.73
CA THR A 163 -11.12 1.57 -2.45
C THR A 163 -10.33 2.87 -2.34
N ALA A 164 -9.85 3.22 -1.14
CA ALA A 164 -9.05 4.43 -0.96
C ALA A 164 -7.76 4.40 -1.82
N LEU A 165 -7.05 3.29 -1.80
CA LEU A 165 -5.83 3.16 -2.58
C LEU A 165 -6.11 3.18 -4.09
N ALA A 166 -7.16 2.49 -4.56
CA ALA A 166 -7.52 2.48 -5.98
C ALA A 166 -7.97 3.85 -6.49
N GLU A 167 -8.82 4.56 -5.75
CA GLU A 167 -9.30 5.90 -6.14
C GLU A 167 -8.15 6.92 -6.21
N TYR A 168 -7.17 6.83 -5.30
CA TYR A 168 -5.96 7.63 -5.34
C TYR A 168 -5.07 7.26 -6.54
N LEU A 169 -4.78 5.98 -6.76
CA LEU A 169 -3.90 5.52 -7.85
C LEU A 169 -4.45 5.82 -9.24
N ARG A 170 -5.78 5.88 -9.42
CA ARG A 170 -6.39 6.31 -10.70
C ARG A 170 -6.18 7.79 -11.01
N ALA A 171 -5.98 8.62 -9.97
CA ALA A 171 -5.72 10.05 -10.13
C ALA A 171 -4.23 10.36 -10.38
N ALA A 172 -3.33 9.42 -10.05
CA ALA A 172 -1.88 9.52 -10.25
C ALA A 172 -1.47 9.25 -11.72
#